data_AF-A0AAU3WRZ3-F1
#
_entry.id   AF-A0AAU3WRZ3-F1
#
_cell.length_a   1.000
_cell.length_b   1.000
_cell.length_c   1.000
_cell.angle_alpha   90.00
_cell.angle_beta   90.00
_cell.angle_gamma   90.00
#
_symmetry.space_group_name_H-M   'P 1'
#
loop_
_entity.id
_entity.type
_entity.pdbx_description
1 polymer ?
#
loop_
_entity_poly.entity_id
_entity_poly.type
_entity_poly.pdbx_seq_one_letter_code
_entity_poly.pdbx_strand_id
1 'polypeptide(L)'
;MWLRQFKGRHKSGFKGRAACAVTATLAACLAGLAPIPASADVVSPFAKRYDESIYGDFKTIGNTVMGCPTDDATMAGRCAVAANGEGKDNNNTFVMQRINTAGTTDGYGSSTGRVTVPPGAQVAYARLFFGGNDGTYKGPSGAQLKRCDISGANVDPSPGDPLDAVPSVGVNGTAPTKVSPDDLVQDPASTSGPHYYTGEADVTSLFSGVTGTGAPIPVSVGDIWAPTGKGCVAGWSMTVVYKYDGPNDAYAPDRRNVYIYGGHVLQRSTSPATRVTVDGFYRTSGTPHASVTAYEGDWNTPGDRFAVGGQNIPEAHTGNTNNFFVSEDDGALDPKMVNNLSIDAKEFDVSGSGSTRAVGDEPIPVGSTSTTLDFSTKGDTYVPSALALSVPVPDLEITKTASPAKVEPGDTVTYTVKAKNVSRLPYPNAKFTDDLTENLDDATYNNDAEASIGNVDYTEPKINFTGDIPAGETATVTYSVQVNDPVSGDGKLTNSVTADSPRTNCAEGSTDALCGIAPVIEREAPSPTPTSPSPTPTPGEQTPEPSPTPSTGSQSPQARPTPPNPPNGGEMAETGSDSLLPLYGGLAVTLCGLGALIVAAVRSRKD
;
A
#
# COMPACT_ATOMS: atom_id res chain seq x y z
N MET A 1 74.83 -13.27 16.15
CA MET A 1 76.16 -12.96 16.73
C MET A 1 75.90 -12.28 18.07
N TRP A 2 76.48 -12.79 19.16
CA TRP A 2 76.38 -12.32 20.56
C TRP A 2 75.04 -12.38 21.32
N LEU A 3 75.17 -12.69 22.62
CA LEU A 3 74.12 -12.89 23.63
C LEU A 3 74.14 -11.73 24.64
N ARG A 4 73.09 -11.58 25.47
CA ARG A 4 73.17 -11.91 26.91
C ARG A 4 71.84 -11.87 27.65
N GLN A 5 71.69 -12.81 28.58
CA GLN A 5 70.65 -12.84 29.62
C GLN A 5 71.07 -11.98 30.82
N PHE A 6 70.12 -11.61 31.68
CA PHE A 6 70.33 -11.68 33.13
C PHE A 6 69.07 -12.17 33.87
N LYS A 7 69.27 -13.04 34.86
CA LYS A 7 68.25 -13.51 35.80
C LYS A 7 68.40 -12.74 37.13
N GLY A 8 67.27 -12.42 37.77
CA GLY A 8 67.19 -12.07 39.18
C GLY A 8 66.06 -12.86 39.84
N ARG A 9 66.32 -13.53 40.97
CA ARG A 9 65.41 -14.49 41.61
C ARG A 9 65.60 -14.41 43.13
N HIS A 10 64.55 -14.28 43.93
CA HIS A 10 64.59 -14.66 45.34
C HIS A 10 63.22 -15.14 45.87
N LYS A 11 63.24 -15.99 46.91
CA LYS A 11 62.11 -16.74 47.49
C LYS A 11 62.02 -16.58 49.01
N SER A 12 60.80 -16.65 49.56
CA SER A 12 60.38 -17.30 50.84
C SER A 12 58.87 -17.03 51.05
N GLY A 13 57.99 -17.81 51.69
CA GLY A 13 58.08 -19.00 52.57
C GLY A 13 57.46 -18.67 53.96
N PHE A 14 56.60 -19.46 54.63
CA PHE A 14 56.03 -20.82 54.42
C PHE A 14 54.81 -21.00 55.39
N LYS A 15 53.88 -21.97 55.17
CA LYS A 15 52.78 -22.48 56.06
C LYS A 15 51.46 -21.67 56.02
N GLY A 16 50.23 -22.23 56.00
CA GLY A 16 49.77 -23.62 55.80
C GLY A 16 48.81 -24.16 56.88
N ARG A 17 47.49 -24.27 56.58
CA ARG A 17 46.51 -25.24 57.16
C ARG A 17 45.14 -25.16 56.46
N ALA A 18 44.22 -26.09 56.77
CA ALA A 18 43.16 -26.56 55.88
C ALA A 18 41.72 -26.07 56.20
N ALA A 19 40.85 -26.23 55.18
CA ALA A 19 39.40 -26.43 55.21
C ALA A 19 38.48 -25.39 55.88
N CYS A 20 37.57 -24.79 55.10
CA CYS A 20 36.17 -25.27 55.05
C CYS A 20 35.45 -24.77 53.77
N ALA A 21 34.22 -25.24 53.52
CA ALA A 21 33.49 -25.09 52.26
C ALA A 21 32.59 -23.83 52.18
N VAL A 22 31.81 -23.76 51.09
CA VAL A 22 30.79 -22.74 50.72
C VAL A 22 31.33 -21.48 50.01
N THR A 23 31.67 -21.63 48.73
CA THR A 23 31.66 -20.53 47.77
C THR A 23 30.30 -20.46 47.09
N ALA A 24 29.48 -19.47 47.45
CA ALA A 24 28.24 -19.19 46.72
C ALA A 24 28.56 -18.58 45.34
N THR A 25 28.01 -19.18 44.28
CA THR A 25 28.15 -18.72 42.90
C THR A 25 27.30 -17.46 42.66
N LEU A 26 27.93 -16.29 42.75
CA LEU A 26 27.35 -15.04 42.25
C LEU A 26 27.69 -14.89 40.76
N ALA A 27 26.93 -15.59 39.92
CA ALA A 27 26.89 -15.33 38.49
C ALA A 27 26.13 -14.01 38.26
N ALA A 28 26.87 -12.89 38.24
CA ALA A 28 26.30 -11.60 37.89
C ALA A 28 25.93 -11.61 36.40
N CYS A 29 24.63 -11.57 36.11
CA CYS A 29 24.11 -11.40 34.75
C CYS A 29 24.58 -10.05 34.18
N LEU A 30 25.66 -10.09 33.39
CA LEU A 30 25.88 -9.11 32.33
C LEU A 30 24.81 -9.35 31.27
N ALA A 31 23.59 -8.86 31.53
CA ALA A 31 22.61 -8.63 30.49
C ALA A 31 23.23 -7.61 29.54
N GLY A 32 23.72 -8.08 28.39
CA GLY A 32 24.22 -7.21 27.35
C GLY A 32 23.09 -6.28 26.93
N LEU A 33 23.31 -4.98 27.10
CA LEU A 33 22.55 -3.99 26.35
C LEU A 33 22.86 -4.25 24.88
N ALA A 34 21.96 -4.99 24.20
CA ALA A 34 21.94 -4.98 22.75
C ALA A 34 21.83 -3.50 22.34
N PRO A 35 22.66 -3.02 21.40
CA PRO A 35 22.48 -1.66 20.90
C PRO A 35 21.06 -1.57 20.36
N ILE A 36 20.27 -0.65 20.91
CA ILE A 36 19.02 -0.24 20.28
C ILE A 36 19.43 0.17 18.86
N PRO A 37 18.88 -0.43 17.80
CA PRO A 37 19.18 0.03 16.46
C PRO A 37 18.83 1.52 16.42
N ALA A 38 19.76 2.36 15.95
CA ALA A 38 19.41 3.72 15.61
C ALA A 38 18.19 3.62 14.68
N SER A 39 17.12 4.35 15.00
CA SER A 39 16.02 4.55 14.06
C SER A 39 16.45 5.64 13.07
N ALA A 40 15.82 5.69 11.89
CA ALA A 40 15.79 6.94 11.16
C ALA A 40 14.96 7.95 11.98
N ASP A 41 15.18 9.24 11.78
CA ASP A 41 14.36 10.27 12.41
C ASP A 41 13.03 10.34 11.63
N VAL A 42 12.17 9.36 11.91
CA VAL A 42 10.81 9.28 11.39
C VAL A 42 9.97 10.27 12.18
N VAL A 43 9.69 11.42 11.57
CA VAL A 43 8.82 12.45 12.16
C VAL A 43 7.36 12.10 11.90
N SER A 44 7.03 11.69 10.67
CA SER A 44 5.75 11.08 10.29
C SER A 44 6.01 9.82 9.46
N PRO A 45 5.56 8.62 9.92
CA PRO A 45 5.76 7.38 9.18
C PRO A 45 4.96 7.40 7.88
N PHE A 46 5.50 6.76 6.84
CA PHE A 46 4.78 6.61 5.57
C PHE A 46 3.44 5.90 5.75
N ALA A 47 2.36 6.59 5.38
CA ALA A 47 1.00 6.12 5.51
C ALA A 47 0.27 6.19 4.16
N LYS A 48 -0.55 5.18 3.90
CA LYS A 48 -1.29 4.97 2.65
C LYS A 48 -2.29 6.13 2.41
N ARG A 49 -2.32 6.64 1.18
CA ARG A 49 -3.18 7.74 0.70
C ARG A 49 -4.09 7.31 -0.45
N TYR A 50 -3.62 6.38 -1.26
CA TYR A 50 -4.38 5.74 -2.35
C TYR A 50 -4.03 4.26 -2.40
N ASP A 51 -5.03 3.42 -2.69
CA ASP A 51 -4.93 1.97 -2.87
C ASP A 51 -6.15 1.50 -3.67
N GLU A 52 -6.01 1.38 -4.99
CA GLU A 52 -7.05 0.83 -5.87
C GLU A 52 -6.47 -0.11 -6.93
N SER A 53 -7.33 -1.00 -7.44
CA SER A 53 -7.00 -1.93 -8.52
C SER A 53 -7.65 -1.51 -9.85
N ILE A 54 -6.90 -0.79 -10.69
CA ILE A 54 -7.43 -0.08 -11.86
C ILE A 54 -6.82 -0.59 -13.19
N TYR A 55 -7.54 -0.40 -14.30
CA TYR A 55 -6.91 -0.40 -15.63
C TYR A 55 -6.31 0.97 -15.86
N GLY A 56 -5.08 1.16 -15.41
CA GLY A 56 -4.48 2.48 -15.32
C GLY A 56 -3.14 2.45 -14.62
N ASP A 57 -2.57 3.62 -14.41
CA ASP A 57 -1.29 3.79 -13.72
C ASP A 57 -1.20 5.19 -13.11
N PHE A 58 -0.05 5.57 -12.56
CA PHE A 58 0.21 6.95 -12.16
C PHE A 58 1.19 7.67 -13.09
N LYS A 59 1.24 9.00 -12.95
CA LYS A 59 2.35 9.85 -13.34
C LYS A 59 2.82 10.69 -12.17
N THR A 60 4.13 10.75 -11.93
CA THR A 60 4.72 11.70 -10.97
C THR A 60 5.44 12.80 -11.73
N ILE A 61 5.21 14.05 -11.33
CA ILE A 61 5.94 15.23 -11.80
C ILE A 61 6.37 16.07 -10.61
N GLY A 62 7.28 17.02 -10.80
CA GLY A 62 7.58 18.04 -9.80
C GLY A 62 8.37 19.20 -10.37
N ASN A 63 8.69 20.16 -9.52
CA ASN A 63 9.66 21.21 -9.79
C ASN A 63 10.16 21.82 -8.46
N THR A 64 11.36 22.38 -8.50
CA THR A 64 11.90 23.23 -7.43
C THR A 64 11.18 24.58 -7.38
N VAL A 65 11.20 25.25 -6.22
CA VAL A 65 10.91 26.68 -6.09
C VAL A 65 12.14 27.46 -5.59
N MET A 66 13.31 26.87 -5.72
CA MET A 66 14.63 27.45 -5.47
C MET A 66 15.44 27.58 -6.76
N GLY A 67 16.31 28.58 -6.81
CA GLY A 67 17.17 28.86 -7.95
C GLY A 67 18.52 29.45 -7.53
N CYS A 68 19.37 29.69 -8.52
CA CYS A 68 20.73 30.16 -8.32
C CYS A 68 20.83 31.59 -7.75
N PRO A 69 21.92 31.92 -7.02
CA PRO A 69 22.22 33.29 -6.61
C PRO A 69 22.37 34.21 -7.82
N THR A 70 21.88 35.45 -7.69
CA THR A 70 21.90 36.47 -8.75
C THR A 70 22.89 37.60 -8.48
N ASP A 71 23.24 37.87 -7.22
CA ASP A 71 24.08 39.00 -6.81
C ASP A 71 25.58 38.86 -7.19
N ASP A 72 26.11 37.64 -7.15
CA ASP A 72 27.50 37.34 -7.50
C ASP A 72 27.56 36.52 -8.79
N ALA A 73 28.06 37.12 -9.87
CA ALA A 73 28.13 36.49 -11.19
C ALA A 73 29.02 35.24 -11.25
N THR A 74 30.01 35.11 -10.36
CA THR A 74 30.87 33.91 -10.28
C THR A 74 30.12 32.74 -9.64
N MET A 75 29.38 33.03 -8.56
CA MET A 75 28.53 32.02 -7.89
C MET A 75 27.32 31.66 -8.75
N ALA A 76 26.71 32.62 -9.44
CA ALA A 76 25.66 32.39 -10.43
C ALA A 76 26.14 31.44 -11.54
N GLY A 77 27.33 31.70 -12.12
CA GLY A 77 27.93 30.87 -13.15
C GLY A 77 28.27 29.45 -12.67
N ARG A 78 28.79 29.30 -11.45
CA ARG A 78 29.04 27.98 -10.84
C ARG A 78 27.75 27.22 -10.55
N CYS A 79 26.72 27.91 -10.07
CA CYS A 79 25.41 27.30 -9.81
C CYS A 79 24.73 26.86 -11.11
N ALA A 80 24.84 27.64 -12.19
CA ALA A 80 24.35 27.23 -13.51
C ALA A 80 25.06 25.96 -14.04
N VAL A 81 26.35 25.76 -13.73
CA VAL A 81 27.06 24.50 -14.02
C VAL A 81 26.51 23.35 -13.17
N ALA A 82 26.36 23.56 -11.85
CA ALA A 82 25.77 22.57 -10.95
C ALA A 82 24.35 22.15 -11.37
N ALA A 83 23.53 23.11 -11.81
CA ALA A 83 22.15 22.91 -12.28
C ALA A 83 22.03 22.11 -13.60
N ASN A 84 23.13 22.02 -14.37
CA ASN A 84 23.23 21.13 -15.53
C ASN A 84 23.70 19.71 -15.17
N GLY A 85 23.83 19.38 -13.88
CA GLY A 85 24.38 18.10 -13.41
C GLY A 85 25.90 18.01 -13.53
N GLU A 86 26.59 19.16 -13.67
CA GLU A 86 28.03 19.23 -13.93
C GLU A 86 28.84 19.79 -12.76
N GLY A 87 30.15 19.54 -12.76
CA GLY A 87 31.09 20.14 -11.82
C GLY A 87 31.21 19.39 -10.49
N LYS A 88 31.33 20.14 -9.40
CA LYS A 88 31.57 19.62 -8.03
C LYS A 88 30.76 20.34 -6.96
N ASP A 89 29.94 21.29 -7.36
CA ASP A 89 29.12 22.10 -6.47
C ASP A 89 27.71 21.54 -6.39
N ASN A 90 27.03 21.88 -5.30
CA ASN A 90 25.65 21.55 -4.98
C ASN A 90 25.00 22.78 -4.30
N ASN A 91 23.74 22.66 -3.88
CA ASN A 91 23.03 23.71 -3.14
C ASN A 91 23.82 24.22 -1.91
N ASN A 92 24.54 23.35 -1.21
CA ASN A 92 25.38 23.65 -0.06
C ASN A 92 26.56 24.60 -0.37
N THR A 93 26.91 24.81 -1.65
CA THR A 93 27.84 25.88 -2.06
C THR A 93 27.18 27.26 -2.08
N PHE A 94 25.89 27.37 -2.41
CA PHE A 94 25.25 28.59 -2.88
C PHE A 94 24.23 29.19 -1.91
N VAL A 95 24.05 30.51 -1.98
CA VAL A 95 22.87 31.18 -1.39
C VAL A 95 21.71 31.00 -2.37
N MET A 96 20.96 29.94 -2.17
CA MET A 96 19.80 29.57 -2.98
C MET A 96 18.71 30.64 -2.82
N GLN A 97 18.14 31.05 -3.95
CA GLN A 97 17.13 32.11 -4.04
C GLN A 97 15.76 31.48 -4.27
N ARG A 98 14.77 31.85 -3.48
CA ARG A 98 13.36 31.57 -3.75
C ARG A 98 12.96 32.20 -5.09
N ILE A 99 12.34 31.42 -5.98
CA ILE A 99 11.85 31.87 -7.30
C ILE A 99 10.32 31.87 -7.37
N ASN A 100 9.76 32.78 -8.17
CA ASN A 100 8.31 32.91 -8.38
C ASN A 100 8.00 32.85 -9.89
N THR A 101 8.42 31.77 -10.58
CA THR A 101 8.32 31.67 -12.06
C THR A 101 6.89 31.46 -12.55
N ALA A 102 6.00 30.89 -11.72
CA ALA A 102 4.57 30.82 -12.04
C ALA A 102 3.81 32.12 -11.73
N GLY A 103 4.46 33.12 -11.10
CA GLY A 103 3.86 34.43 -10.83
C GLY A 103 2.70 34.42 -9.84
N THR A 104 2.79 33.62 -8.77
CA THR A 104 1.83 33.61 -7.66
C THR A 104 2.21 34.67 -6.60
N THR A 105 1.88 34.47 -5.32
CA THR A 105 2.07 35.46 -4.25
C THR A 105 3.54 35.85 -4.06
N ASP A 106 3.82 37.14 -4.09
CA ASP A 106 5.15 37.69 -3.78
C ASP A 106 5.64 37.23 -2.40
N GLY A 107 6.93 36.90 -2.30
CA GLY A 107 7.55 36.38 -1.08
C GLY A 107 7.40 34.87 -0.88
N TYR A 108 6.68 34.17 -1.75
CA TYR A 108 6.60 32.71 -1.77
C TYR A 108 7.26 32.11 -3.01
N GLY A 109 7.55 30.82 -2.94
CA GLY A 109 8.05 30.03 -4.05
C GLY A 109 6.93 29.61 -5.00
N SER A 110 7.19 29.68 -6.31
CA SER A 110 6.30 29.10 -7.33
C SER A 110 7.05 28.68 -8.58
N SER A 111 6.54 27.64 -9.24
CA SER A 111 7.06 27.13 -10.51
C SER A 111 6.03 26.32 -11.29
N THR A 112 6.39 25.95 -12.53
CA THR A 112 5.48 25.27 -13.45
C THR A 112 6.01 23.92 -13.91
N GLY A 113 5.10 23.02 -14.23
CA GLY A 113 5.37 21.72 -14.81
C GLY A 113 4.25 21.30 -15.77
N ARG A 114 4.28 20.05 -16.20
CA ARG A 114 3.27 19.46 -17.08
C ARG A 114 3.16 17.95 -16.87
N VAL A 115 1.94 17.45 -16.77
CA VAL A 115 1.62 16.02 -16.67
C VAL A 115 0.96 15.55 -17.96
N THR A 116 1.20 14.32 -18.39
CA THR A 116 0.52 13.73 -19.55
C THR A 116 -0.43 12.64 -19.10
N VAL A 117 -1.72 12.78 -19.42
CA VAL A 117 -2.74 11.75 -19.18
C VAL A 117 -3.05 11.04 -20.50
N PRO A 118 -2.93 9.70 -20.59
CA PRO A 118 -3.08 8.96 -21.86
C PRO A 118 -4.46 9.14 -22.53
N PRO A 119 -4.53 9.09 -23.88
CA PRO A 119 -5.77 9.27 -24.63
C PRO A 119 -6.95 8.42 -24.13
N GLY A 120 -8.05 9.07 -23.78
CA GLY A 120 -9.28 8.43 -23.28
C GLY A 120 -9.28 8.02 -21.81
N ALA A 121 -8.17 8.19 -21.08
CA ALA A 121 -8.14 7.96 -19.63
C ALA A 121 -8.84 9.10 -18.88
N GLN A 122 -9.30 8.82 -17.66
CA GLN A 122 -9.79 9.79 -16.70
C GLN A 122 -8.78 9.91 -15.55
N VAL A 123 -8.67 11.06 -14.89
CA VAL A 123 -7.92 11.15 -13.63
C VAL A 123 -8.76 10.53 -12.51
N ALA A 124 -8.22 9.50 -11.86
CA ALA A 124 -8.83 8.82 -10.74
C ALA A 124 -8.54 9.52 -9.41
N TYR A 125 -7.32 10.03 -9.27
CA TYR A 125 -6.78 10.63 -8.06
C TYR A 125 -5.61 11.54 -8.41
N ALA A 126 -5.40 12.62 -7.66
CA ALA A 126 -4.20 13.43 -7.73
C ALA A 126 -3.85 13.99 -6.35
N ARG A 127 -2.60 13.83 -5.91
CA ARG A 127 -2.10 14.40 -4.66
C ARG A 127 -0.90 15.29 -4.93
N LEU A 128 -0.92 16.49 -4.36
CA LEU A 128 0.22 17.39 -4.28
C LEU A 128 1.05 17.02 -3.05
N PHE A 129 2.37 17.01 -3.18
CA PHE A 129 3.31 17.03 -2.07
C PHE A 129 4.20 18.27 -2.20
N PHE A 130 4.53 18.93 -1.10
CA PHE A 130 5.34 20.14 -1.09
C PHE A 130 6.16 20.24 0.20
N GLY A 131 7.25 20.99 0.18
CA GLY A 131 8.15 21.05 1.34
C GLY A 131 9.47 21.72 1.04
N GLY A 132 10.34 21.73 2.04
CA GLY A 132 11.65 22.37 2.00
C GLY A 132 12.25 22.51 3.41
N ASN A 133 13.31 23.30 3.55
CA ASN A 133 13.77 23.71 4.88
C ASN A 133 12.72 24.61 5.56
N ASP A 134 12.59 24.52 6.88
CA ASP A 134 11.79 25.46 7.70
C ASP A 134 12.54 26.77 8.02
N GLY A 135 13.77 26.92 7.49
CA GLY A 135 14.65 28.06 7.74
C GLY A 135 15.37 28.03 9.10
N THR A 136 15.35 26.90 9.82
CA THR A 136 16.00 26.72 11.11
C THR A 136 17.02 25.57 11.14
N TYR A 137 18.00 25.70 12.02
CA TYR A 137 19.10 24.74 12.18
C TYR A 137 19.50 24.66 13.66
N LYS A 138 19.59 23.44 14.20
CA LYS A 138 20.13 23.22 15.55
C LYS A 138 21.63 22.96 15.51
N GLY A 139 22.40 23.94 15.99
CA GLY A 139 23.86 23.91 16.08
C GLY A 139 24.40 22.82 17.04
N PRO A 140 25.67 22.38 16.89
CA PRO A 140 26.33 21.46 17.81
C PRO A 140 26.39 21.94 19.28
N SER A 141 26.22 23.24 19.51
CA SER A 141 26.08 23.85 20.85
C SER A 141 24.67 23.71 21.46
N GLY A 142 23.73 23.14 20.72
CA GLY A 142 22.29 23.10 21.06
C GLY A 142 21.53 24.40 20.73
N ALA A 143 22.20 25.43 20.21
CA ALA A 143 21.55 26.70 19.85
C ALA A 143 20.71 26.56 18.57
N GLN A 144 19.51 27.15 18.58
CA GLN A 144 18.70 27.32 17.37
C GLN A 144 19.17 28.52 16.55
N LEU A 145 19.41 28.30 15.27
CA LEU A 145 19.87 29.28 14.29
C LEU A 145 18.80 29.43 13.20
N LYS A 146 18.69 30.62 12.60
CA LYS A 146 17.81 30.86 11.44
C LYS A 146 18.56 30.57 10.13
N ARG A 147 18.85 29.30 9.83
CA ARG A 147 19.74 28.85 8.74
C ARG A 147 19.21 27.56 8.12
N CYS A 148 19.53 27.31 6.85
CA CYS A 148 19.45 25.97 6.26
C CYS A 148 20.81 25.27 6.42
N ASP A 149 21.90 25.85 5.90
CA ASP A 149 23.26 25.38 6.19
C ASP A 149 23.95 26.14 7.36
N ILE A 150 24.70 25.43 8.20
CA ILE A 150 25.39 25.98 9.38
C ILE A 150 26.42 27.06 9.02
N SER A 151 27.08 26.94 7.87
CA SER A 151 28.06 27.92 7.37
C SER A 151 27.42 29.13 6.69
N GLY A 152 26.10 29.12 6.52
CA GLY A 152 25.31 30.23 5.98
C GLY A 152 25.21 31.46 6.89
N ALA A 153 24.77 32.56 6.30
CA ALA A 153 24.20 33.68 7.03
C ALA A 153 22.77 33.32 7.51
N ASN A 154 22.09 34.24 8.19
CA ASN A 154 20.68 34.04 8.51
C ASN A 154 19.83 34.08 7.21
N VAL A 155 18.78 33.25 7.14
CA VAL A 155 17.86 33.19 5.99
C VAL A 155 16.93 34.41 5.90
N ASP A 156 16.43 34.66 4.68
CA ASP A 156 15.24 35.48 4.40
C ASP A 156 14.03 34.56 4.17
N PRO A 157 13.19 34.31 5.20
CA PRO A 157 12.07 33.38 5.10
C PRO A 157 10.94 33.92 4.22
N SER A 158 10.07 33.04 3.73
CA SER A 158 8.76 33.46 3.25
C SER A 158 7.93 34.08 4.39
N PRO A 159 6.91 34.92 4.08
CA PRO A 159 6.01 35.43 5.10
C PRO A 159 5.30 34.30 5.87
N GLY A 160 5.05 34.50 7.16
CA GLY A 160 4.38 33.51 8.02
C GLY A 160 5.27 32.32 8.42
N ASP A 161 4.66 31.33 9.05
CA ASP A 161 5.28 30.05 9.43
C ASP A 161 5.09 29.03 8.29
N PRO A 162 6.03 28.08 8.05
CA PRO A 162 5.82 27.00 7.09
C PRO A 162 4.59 26.12 7.41
N LEU A 163 4.18 26.01 8.68
CA LEU A 163 2.94 25.31 9.05
C LEU A 163 1.65 26.12 8.78
N ASP A 164 1.77 27.40 8.40
CA ASP A 164 0.66 28.22 7.90
C ASP A 164 0.58 28.22 6.36
N ALA A 165 1.44 27.45 5.68
CA ALA A 165 1.53 27.45 4.22
C ALA A 165 0.28 26.83 3.56
N VAL A 166 -0.38 27.62 2.71
CA VAL A 166 -1.53 27.19 1.89
C VAL A 166 -1.12 27.32 0.41
N PRO A 167 -0.70 26.22 -0.24
CA PRO A 167 -0.31 26.25 -1.65
C PRO A 167 -1.44 26.75 -2.57
N SER A 168 -1.07 27.26 -3.74
CA SER A 168 -1.99 27.42 -4.87
C SER A 168 -1.63 26.48 -6.01
N VAL A 169 -2.65 25.92 -6.67
CA VAL A 169 -2.50 25.00 -7.79
C VAL A 169 -3.41 25.41 -8.94
N GLY A 170 -2.83 25.57 -10.13
CA GLY A 170 -3.56 25.74 -11.40
C GLY A 170 -3.32 24.53 -12.30
N VAL A 171 -4.40 23.98 -12.88
CA VAL A 171 -4.36 22.81 -13.77
C VAL A 171 -4.96 23.16 -15.13
N ASN A 172 -4.33 22.73 -16.22
CA ASN A 172 -4.82 22.93 -17.58
C ASN A 172 -5.08 24.41 -17.95
N GLY A 173 -4.26 25.33 -17.44
CA GLY A 173 -4.40 26.77 -17.68
C GLY A 173 -5.53 27.45 -16.91
N THR A 174 -6.17 26.76 -15.96
CA THR A 174 -7.05 27.41 -14.98
C THR A 174 -6.25 28.34 -14.06
N ALA A 175 -6.90 29.37 -13.51
CA ALA A 175 -6.28 30.25 -12.54
C ALA A 175 -5.93 29.47 -11.26
N PRO A 176 -4.74 29.67 -10.66
CA PRO A 176 -4.35 28.96 -9.44
C PRO A 176 -5.36 29.15 -8.31
N THR A 177 -5.75 28.05 -7.68
CA THR A 177 -6.68 28.00 -6.55
C THR A 177 -5.97 27.56 -5.28
N LYS A 178 -6.32 28.13 -4.13
CA LYS A 178 -5.76 27.72 -2.83
C LYS A 178 -6.24 26.32 -2.47
N VAL A 179 -5.30 25.42 -2.15
CA VAL A 179 -5.58 24.06 -1.69
C VAL A 179 -5.24 23.94 -0.21
N SER A 180 -6.13 23.32 0.57
CA SER A 180 -5.88 23.09 1.99
C SER A 180 -5.02 21.83 2.15
N PRO A 181 -3.91 21.88 2.92
CA PRO A 181 -3.16 20.67 3.24
C PRO A 181 -4.00 19.69 4.08
N ASP A 182 -3.91 18.41 3.77
CA ASP A 182 -4.48 17.31 4.57
C ASP A 182 -3.57 16.98 5.77
N ASP A 183 -2.25 17.06 5.55
CA ASP A 183 -1.19 16.84 6.54
C ASP A 183 -0.06 17.85 6.27
N LEU A 184 0.58 18.32 7.34
CA LEU A 184 1.65 19.33 7.30
C LEU A 184 2.53 19.15 8.54
N VAL A 185 3.76 18.70 8.32
CA VAL A 185 4.68 18.20 9.34
C VAL A 185 5.99 18.95 9.26
N GLN A 186 6.59 19.27 10.41
CA GLN A 186 7.94 19.84 10.51
C GLN A 186 8.79 19.05 11.50
N ASP A 187 10.11 19.14 11.31
CA ASP A 187 11.09 18.60 12.25
C ASP A 187 10.86 19.12 13.69
N PRO A 188 10.93 18.27 14.72
CA PRO A 188 10.96 18.72 16.10
C PRO A 188 12.17 19.61 16.35
N ALA A 189 12.02 20.72 17.08
CA ALA A 189 13.17 21.57 17.47
C ALA A 189 14.27 20.84 18.31
N SER A 190 14.04 19.60 18.71
CA SER A 190 15.06 18.72 19.29
C SER A 190 16.01 18.09 18.26
N THR A 191 15.58 17.94 17.00
CA THR A 191 16.35 17.44 15.85
C THR A 191 17.68 18.18 15.73
N SER A 192 18.74 17.51 15.28
CA SER A 192 20.07 18.12 15.11
C SER A 192 20.38 18.30 13.63
N GLY A 193 21.04 19.42 13.28
CA GLY A 193 21.30 19.77 11.89
C GLY A 193 20.23 20.71 11.31
N PRO A 194 20.04 20.71 9.98
CA PRO A 194 18.95 21.45 9.33
C PRO A 194 17.60 20.86 9.71
N HIS A 195 16.57 21.69 9.72
CA HIS A 195 15.19 21.29 9.90
C HIS A 195 14.39 21.50 8.60
N TYR A 196 13.40 20.63 8.42
CA TYR A 196 12.56 20.57 7.23
C TYR A 196 11.09 20.57 7.58
N TYR A 197 10.27 20.92 6.59
CA TYR A 197 8.83 20.73 6.63
C TYR A 197 8.34 20.07 5.34
N THR A 198 7.24 19.33 5.44
CA THR A 198 6.57 18.67 4.31
C THR A 198 5.07 18.72 4.51
N GLY A 199 4.33 18.99 3.46
CA GLY A 199 2.87 18.91 3.43
C GLY A 199 2.36 18.18 2.21
N GLU A 200 1.08 17.80 2.28
CA GLU A 200 0.37 17.12 1.21
C GLU A 200 -1.08 17.57 1.13
N ALA A 201 -1.67 17.54 -0.06
CA ALA A 201 -3.07 17.89 -0.30
C ALA A 201 -3.67 17.02 -1.40
N ASP A 202 -4.88 16.52 -1.20
CA ASP A 202 -5.70 15.98 -2.29
C ASP A 202 -6.10 17.13 -3.23
N VAL A 203 -5.71 16.99 -4.50
CA VAL A 203 -5.99 17.95 -5.58
C VAL A 203 -6.79 17.32 -6.72
N THR A 204 -7.38 16.14 -6.49
CA THR A 204 -8.16 15.37 -7.48
C THR A 204 -9.28 16.20 -8.10
N SER A 205 -9.94 17.04 -7.30
CA SER A 205 -11.02 17.93 -7.76
C SER A 205 -10.58 18.96 -8.80
N LEU A 206 -9.29 19.37 -8.82
CA LEU A 206 -8.74 20.28 -9.82
C LEU A 206 -8.56 19.62 -11.20
N PHE A 207 -8.57 18.29 -11.25
CA PHE A 207 -8.58 17.51 -12.49
C PHE A 207 -10.00 17.14 -12.94
N SER A 208 -11.05 17.65 -12.30
CA SER A 208 -12.43 17.44 -12.73
C SER A 208 -12.65 17.92 -14.17
N GLY A 209 -13.13 17.02 -15.04
CA GLY A 209 -13.32 17.28 -16.47
C GLY A 209 -12.03 17.16 -17.31
N VAL A 210 -10.87 16.88 -16.72
CA VAL A 210 -9.64 16.56 -17.47
C VAL A 210 -9.74 15.13 -18.01
N THR A 211 -10.11 15.02 -19.29
CA THR A 211 -9.97 13.78 -20.04
C THR A 211 -8.59 13.72 -20.70
N GLY A 212 -7.97 12.55 -20.63
CA GLY A 212 -6.68 12.30 -21.25
C GLY A 212 -6.75 12.44 -22.77
N THR A 213 -5.82 13.22 -23.32
CA THR A 213 -5.66 13.44 -24.76
C THR A 213 -4.30 12.99 -25.28
N GLY A 214 -3.40 12.58 -24.38
CA GLY A 214 -1.98 12.38 -24.69
C GLY A 214 -1.18 13.68 -24.86
N ALA A 215 -1.83 14.86 -24.86
CA ALA A 215 -1.14 16.14 -24.83
C ALA A 215 -0.70 16.48 -23.39
N PRO A 216 0.44 17.19 -23.21
CA PRO A 216 0.84 17.68 -21.89
C PRO A 216 -0.15 18.71 -21.34
N ILE A 217 -0.63 18.46 -20.12
CA ILE A 217 -1.50 19.33 -19.34
C ILE A 217 -0.60 20.23 -18.48
N PRO A 218 -0.61 21.57 -18.67
CA PRO A 218 0.20 22.47 -17.86
C PRO A 218 -0.30 22.50 -16.41
N VAL A 219 0.64 22.54 -15.48
CA VAL A 219 0.40 22.66 -14.03
C VAL A 219 1.24 23.83 -13.52
N SER A 220 0.65 24.70 -12.71
CA SER A 220 1.37 25.69 -11.91
C SER A 220 1.14 25.38 -10.43
N VAL A 221 2.22 25.43 -9.64
CA VAL A 221 2.14 25.32 -8.19
C VAL A 221 2.90 26.50 -7.59
N GLY A 222 2.28 27.16 -6.63
CA GLY A 222 2.86 28.31 -5.97
C GLY A 222 2.42 28.46 -4.54
N ASP A 223 2.84 29.56 -3.95
CA ASP A 223 2.66 29.86 -2.53
C ASP A 223 3.32 28.82 -1.61
N ILE A 224 4.37 28.17 -2.11
CA ILE A 224 5.23 27.27 -1.34
C ILE A 224 6.11 28.13 -0.43
N TRP A 225 6.12 27.82 0.86
CA TRP A 225 6.96 28.54 1.82
C TRP A 225 8.42 28.15 1.60
N ALA A 226 9.30 29.14 1.40
CA ALA A 226 10.69 28.87 1.07
C ALA A 226 11.64 29.94 1.63
N PRO A 227 12.69 29.57 2.37
CA PRO A 227 13.71 30.51 2.83
C PRO A 227 14.77 30.73 1.75
N THR A 228 15.04 32.00 1.39
CA THR A 228 16.27 32.34 0.65
C THR A 228 17.45 32.24 1.60
N GLY A 229 18.48 31.48 1.24
CA GLY A 229 19.62 31.24 2.11
C GLY A 229 20.60 30.19 1.61
N LYS A 230 21.71 30.02 2.34
CA LYS A 230 22.74 29.06 1.96
C LYS A 230 22.27 27.63 2.19
N GLY A 231 22.36 26.77 1.17
CA GLY A 231 21.92 25.37 1.24
C GLY A 231 20.42 25.21 1.49
N CYS A 232 19.59 26.18 1.10
CA CYS A 232 18.14 26.07 1.28
C CYS A 232 17.48 25.36 0.10
N VAL A 233 16.64 24.37 0.40
CA VAL A 233 15.79 23.62 -0.55
C VAL A 233 14.32 23.92 -0.32
N ALA A 234 13.53 23.94 -1.40
CA ALA A 234 12.08 23.92 -1.38
C ALA A 234 11.53 23.55 -2.77
N GLY A 235 10.44 22.79 -2.82
CA GLY A 235 9.82 22.38 -4.07
C GLY A 235 8.47 21.69 -3.89
N TRP A 236 7.95 21.14 -4.99
CA TRP A 236 6.72 20.38 -5.02
C TRP A 236 6.79 19.19 -5.97
N SER A 237 6.01 18.17 -5.70
CA SER A 237 5.68 17.10 -6.62
C SER A 237 4.17 16.87 -6.69
N MET A 238 3.71 16.19 -7.72
CA MET A 238 2.33 15.81 -7.89
C MET A 238 2.25 14.42 -8.51
N THR A 239 1.57 13.49 -7.83
CA THR A 239 1.29 12.16 -8.34
C THR A 239 -0.17 12.09 -8.79
N VAL A 240 -0.37 11.84 -10.09
CA VAL A 240 -1.67 11.81 -10.77
C VAL A 240 -1.95 10.38 -11.24
N VAL A 241 -2.95 9.73 -10.66
CA VAL A 241 -3.43 8.41 -11.08
C VAL A 241 -4.44 8.57 -12.21
N TYR A 242 -4.22 7.88 -13.33
CA TYR A 242 -5.15 7.82 -14.46
C TYR A 242 -5.75 6.42 -14.60
N LYS A 243 -7.01 6.33 -15.04
CA LYS A 243 -7.71 5.05 -15.26
C LYS A 243 -8.61 5.01 -16.49
N TYR A 244 -8.92 3.79 -16.90
CA TYR A 244 -9.98 3.40 -17.81
C TYR A 244 -10.98 2.51 -17.05
N ASP A 245 -12.24 2.47 -17.51
CA ASP A 245 -13.29 1.63 -16.91
C ASP A 245 -13.07 0.12 -17.15
N GLY A 246 -12.19 -0.22 -18.10
CA GLY A 246 -11.83 -1.59 -18.48
C GLY A 246 -10.49 -1.62 -19.23
N PRO A 247 -10.06 -2.80 -19.73
CA PRO A 247 -8.79 -2.95 -20.46
C PRO A 247 -8.67 -1.98 -21.65
N ASN A 248 -7.53 -1.31 -21.78
CA ASN A 248 -7.20 -0.47 -22.92
C ASN A 248 -5.91 -0.98 -23.60
N ASP A 249 -6.03 -1.55 -24.80
CA ASP A 249 -4.95 -2.21 -25.54
C ASP A 249 -3.65 -1.40 -25.69
N ALA A 250 -3.74 -0.07 -25.74
CA ALA A 250 -2.60 0.81 -26.01
C ALA A 250 -1.93 1.37 -24.74
N TYR A 251 -2.71 1.62 -23.68
CA TYR A 251 -2.24 2.42 -22.53
C TYR A 251 -2.47 1.78 -21.16
N ALA A 252 -3.36 0.79 -21.05
CA ALA A 252 -3.64 0.04 -19.83
C ALA A 252 -4.26 -1.34 -20.15
N PRO A 253 -3.52 -2.23 -20.85
CA PRO A 253 -4.07 -3.53 -21.26
C PRO A 253 -4.34 -4.45 -20.06
N ASP A 254 -3.61 -4.24 -18.97
CA ASP A 254 -3.62 -5.08 -17.77
C ASP A 254 -4.04 -4.26 -16.54
N ARG A 255 -4.67 -4.92 -15.57
CA ARG A 255 -5.02 -4.27 -14.30
C ARG A 255 -3.77 -4.15 -13.42
N ARG A 256 -3.68 -3.04 -12.68
CA ARG A 256 -2.61 -2.75 -11.72
C ARG A 256 -3.21 -2.40 -10.36
N ASN A 257 -2.60 -2.89 -9.28
CA ASN A 257 -2.77 -2.28 -7.96
C ASN A 257 -1.86 -1.05 -7.90
N VAL A 258 -2.43 0.12 -7.65
CA VAL A 258 -1.70 1.39 -7.52
C VAL A 258 -1.81 1.88 -6.09
N TYR A 259 -0.66 2.14 -5.48
CA TYR A 259 -0.52 2.65 -4.12
C TYR A 259 0.18 4.00 -4.13
N ILE A 260 -0.27 4.92 -3.27
CA ILE A 260 0.45 6.17 -2.95
C ILE A 260 0.56 6.27 -1.43
N TYR A 261 1.72 6.69 -0.94
CA TYR A 261 2.02 6.93 0.47
C TYR A 261 2.58 8.35 0.65
N GLY A 262 2.18 9.00 1.74
CA GLY A 262 2.75 10.26 2.23
C GLY A 262 3.42 10.08 3.59
N GLY A 263 4.44 10.88 3.91
CA GLY A 263 5.16 10.83 5.19
C GLY A 263 6.20 11.94 5.34
N HIS A 264 7.01 11.85 6.38
CA HIS A 264 8.16 12.74 6.65
C HIS A 264 9.25 11.94 7.37
N VAL A 265 10.32 11.60 6.66
CA VAL A 265 11.46 10.86 7.23
C VAL A 265 12.77 11.59 6.96
N LEU A 266 13.50 11.95 8.01
CA LEU A 266 14.81 12.57 7.88
C LEU A 266 15.91 11.48 7.81
N GLN A 267 16.28 11.12 6.58
CA GLN A 267 17.24 10.08 6.27
C GLN A 267 18.66 10.66 6.25
N ARG A 268 19.51 10.23 7.19
CA ARG A 268 20.91 10.70 7.30
C ARG A 268 21.91 9.57 7.13
N SER A 269 23.17 9.92 6.91
CA SER A 269 24.29 8.98 6.83
C SER A 269 24.56 8.19 8.12
N THR A 270 24.05 8.66 9.26
CA THR A 270 24.06 7.97 10.55
C THR A 270 22.77 7.21 10.86
N SER A 271 21.70 7.42 10.09
CA SER A 271 20.44 6.70 10.22
C SER A 271 20.58 5.27 9.64
N PRO A 272 19.80 4.30 10.10
CA PRO A 272 19.61 3.04 9.38
C PRO A 272 18.98 3.31 8.01
N ALA A 273 18.89 2.29 7.17
CA ALA A 273 17.96 2.32 6.05
C ALA A 273 16.52 2.39 6.58
N THR A 274 15.72 3.30 6.04
CA THR A 274 14.28 3.31 6.28
C THR A 274 13.62 2.29 5.35
N ARG A 275 12.58 1.62 5.84
CA ARG A 275 11.82 0.59 5.14
C ARG A 275 10.33 0.88 5.20
N VAL A 276 9.68 0.89 4.04
CA VAL A 276 8.23 0.98 3.88
C VAL A 276 7.74 -0.32 3.26
N THR A 277 6.86 -1.05 3.95
CA THR A 277 6.22 -2.24 3.39
C THR A 277 5.03 -1.83 2.54
N VAL A 278 4.89 -2.43 1.36
CA VAL A 278 3.69 -2.33 0.51
C VAL A 278 3.13 -3.74 0.34
N ASP A 279 1.87 -3.93 0.69
CA ASP A 279 1.15 -5.21 0.68
C ASP A 279 -0.24 -5.10 0.03
N GLY A 280 -0.94 -6.22 -0.10
CA GLY A 280 -2.32 -6.27 -0.62
C GLY A 280 -2.45 -6.45 -2.14
N PHE A 281 -1.35 -6.71 -2.85
CA PHE A 281 -1.37 -7.05 -4.28
C PHE A 281 -1.26 -8.57 -4.51
N TYR A 282 -1.39 -9.01 -5.76
CA TYR A 282 -0.98 -10.35 -6.19
C TYR A 282 -0.26 -10.26 -7.52
N ARG A 283 1.08 -10.35 -7.49
CA ARG A 283 1.96 -10.04 -8.62
C ARG A 283 1.84 -11.08 -9.74
N THR A 284 1.46 -10.67 -10.95
CA THR A 284 1.65 -11.47 -12.19
C THR A 284 2.92 -11.02 -12.93
N SER A 285 3.07 -11.28 -14.24
CA SER A 285 4.16 -10.77 -15.09
C SER A 285 3.99 -9.27 -15.45
N GLY A 286 4.80 -8.73 -16.37
CA GLY A 286 4.78 -7.30 -16.75
C GLY A 286 5.73 -6.44 -15.90
N THR A 287 5.79 -5.12 -16.11
CA THR A 287 6.72 -4.23 -15.38
C THR A 287 6.00 -3.48 -14.24
N PRO A 288 6.40 -3.60 -12.97
CA PRO A 288 5.95 -2.70 -11.92
C PRO A 288 6.62 -1.33 -12.06
N HIS A 289 5.93 -0.26 -11.69
CA HIS A 289 6.46 1.12 -11.70
C HIS A 289 6.45 1.69 -10.28
N ALA A 290 7.41 2.56 -9.96
CA ALA A 290 7.47 3.25 -8.68
C ALA A 290 7.80 4.74 -8.88
N SER A 291 7.56 5.56 -7.86
CA SER A 291 8.07 6.93 -7.82
C SER A 291 8.46 7.31 -6.41
N VAL A 292 9.23 8.39 -6.30
CA VAL A 292 9.61 9.00 -5.03
C VAL A 292 9.44 10.51 -5.09
N THR A 293 9.19 11.11 -3.93
CA THR A 293 9.50 12.52 -3.67
C THR A 293 10.42 12.63 -2.47
N ALA A 294 11.52 13.35 -2.62
CA ALA A 294 12.42 13.72 -1.53
C ALA A 294 12.99 15.13 -1.70
N TYR A 295 13.22 15.83 -0.60
CA TYR A 295 13.89 17.13 -0.57
C TYR A 295 15.35 16.96 -0.13
N GLU A 296 16.24 17.82 -0.62
CA GLU A 296 17.70 17.57 -0.73
C GLU A 296 18.02 16.42 -1.71
N GLY A 297 19.25 15.93 -1.70
CA GLY A 297 19.78 14.94 -2.64
C GLY A 297 20.95 15.53 -3.44
N ASP A 298 22.17 15.35 -2.95
CA ASP A 298 23.38 15.89 -3.55
C ASP A 298 23.84 15.06 -4.78
N TRP A 299 23.62 15.59 -5.98
CA TRP A 299 24.12 15.00 -7.25
C TRP A 299 25.61 14.60 -7.22
N ASN A 300 26.44 15.37 -6.51
CA ASN A 300 27.89 15.18 -6.36
C ASN A 300 28.30 14.30 -5.16
N THR A 301 27.39 13.92 -4.26
CA THR A 301 27.68 13.15 -3.03
C THR A 301 27.19 11.71 -3.18
N PRO A 302 28.09 10.73 -3.44
CA PRO A 302 27.69 9.34 -3.61
C PRO A 302 27.42 8.65 -2.27
N GLY A 303 26.54 7.65 -2.30
CA GLY A 303 26.19 6.82 -1.14
C GLY A 303 24.70 6.46 -1.09
N ASP A 304 23.90 7.20 -1.83
CA ASP A 304 22.45 7.22 -1.74
C ASP A 304 21.83 6.12 -2.59
N ARG A 305 20.79 5.51 -2.03
CA ARG A 305 20.18 4.28 -2.56
C ARG A 305 18.69 4.28 -2.32
N PHE A 306 17.97 3.94 -3.38
CA PHE A 306 16.63 3.37 -3.31
C PHE A 306 16.70 1.89 -3.68
N ALA A 307 15.90 1.07 -3.00
CA ALA A 307 15.86 -0.37 -3.24
C ALA A 307 14.42 -0.90 -3.14
N VAL A 308 14.09 -1.89 -3.97
CA VAL A 308 12.80 -2.59 -3.94
C VAL A 308 13.05 -4.07 -3.69
N GLY A 309 12.33 -4.66 -2.73
CA GLY A 309 12.55 -6.05 -2.31
C GLY A 309 13.98 -6.33 -1.83
N GLY A 310 14.65 -5.30 -1.26
CA GLY A 310 16.06 -5.35 -0.87
C GLY A 310 17.08 -5.24 -2.01
N GLN A 311 16.65 -5.00 -3.26
CA GLN A 311 17.53 -4.85 -4.42
C GLN A 311 17.67 -3.37 -4.84
N ASN A 312 18.89 -2.87 -4.97
CA ASN A 312 19.15 -1.51 -5.47
C ASN A 312 18.49 -1.28 -6.84
N ILE A 313 17.77 -0.16 -6.95
CA ILE A 313 17.26 0.38 -8.22
C ILE A 313 18.27 1.41 -8.74
N PRO A 314 18.64 1.39 -10.04
CA PRO A 314 19.39 2.49 -10.64
C PRO A 314 18.57 3.77 -10.62
N GLU A 315 19.22 4.92 -10.44
CA GLU A 315 18.63 6.22 -10.73
C GLU A 315 18.16 6.23 -12.21
N ALA A 316 16.96 6.76 -12.44
CA ALA A 316 16.18 6.60 -13.66
C ALA A 316 16.82 7.27 -14.90
N HIS A 317 17.42 8.45 -14.73
CA HIS A 317 17.88 9.27 -15.86
C HIS A 317 19.39 9.15 -16.11
N THR A 318 20.18 8.91 -15.06
CA THR A 318 21.62 8.72 -15.08
C THR A 318 22.05 7.25 -15.10
N GLY A 319 21.18 6.32 -14.70
CA GLY A 319 21.50 4.90 -14.54
C GLY A 319 22.42 4.58 -13.34
N ASN A 320 22.64 5.54 -12.45
CA ASN A 320 23.59 5.41 -11.34
C ASN A 320 23.03 4.51 -10.22
N THR A 321 23.81 3.51 -9.78
CA THR A 321 23.40 2.55 -8.73
C THR A 321 23.95 2.88 -7.33
N ASN A 322 24.67 4.00 -7.20
CA ASN A 322 25.30 4.45 -5.95
C ASN A 322 25.10 5.96 -5.68
N ASN A 323 24.24 6.64 -6.46
CA ASN A 323 23.62 7.90 -6.07
C ASN A 323 22.22 7.94 -6.70
N PHE A 324 21.16 7.87 -5.88
CA PHE A 324 19.76 7.81 -6.36
C PHE A 324 18.97 9.10 -6.10
N PHE A 325 19.32 9.81 -5.03
CA PHE A 325 18.74 11.11 -4.69
C PHE A 325 19.72 12.16 -5.19
N VAL A 326 19.37 12.80 -6.30
CA VAL A 326 20.26 13.68 -7.07
C VAL A 326 19.63 15.05 -7.32
N SER A 327 18.49 15.35 -6.71
CA SER A 327 17.69 16.54 -6.99
C SER A 327 17.23 16.63 -8.46
N GLU A 328 16.61 15.57 -8.99
CA GLU A 328 16.06 15.55 -10.35
C GLU A 328 14.54 15.29 -10.40
N ASP A 329 13.86 16.01 -11.31
CA ASP A 329 12.41 15.99 -11.48
C ASP A 329 11.94 15.54 -12.87
N ASP A 330 10.75 14.93 -12.87
CA ASP A 330 9.93 14.73 -14.05
C ASP A 330 8.96 15.90 -14.27
N GLY A 331 8.67 16.19 -15.55
CA GLY A 331 7.59 17.10 -15.91
C GLY A 331 7.81 18.61 -15.65
N ALA A 332 8.89 19.06 -15.00
CA ALA A 332 9.17 20.49 -14.84
C ALA A 332 9.22 21.25 -16.18
N LEU A 333 8.88 22.55 -16.12
CA LEU A 333 8.80 23.44 -17.29
C LEU A 333 9.53 24.76 -17.06
N ASP A 334 9.20 25.50 -16.01
CA ASP A 334 9.87 26.76 -15.65
C ASP A 334 10.04 26.87 -14.12
N PRO A 335 11.29 26.77 -13.60
CA PRO A 335 12.51 26.47 -14.36
C PRO A 335 12.48 25.03 -14.90
N LYS A 336 13.31 24.71 -15.89
CA LYS A 336 13.75 23.33 -16.12
C LYS A 336 15.27 23.26 -15.98
N MET A 337 15.71 22.40 -15.08
CA MET A 337 17.11 22.09 -14.82
C MET A 337 17.32 20.57 -14.95
N VAL A 338 18.57 20.12 -15.03
CA VAL A 338 18.93 18.70 -14.97
C VAL A 338 19.05 18.28 -13.51
N ASN A 339 19.80 19.08 -12.75
CA ASN A 339 19.85 19.05 -11.30
C ASN A 339 19.12 20.31 -10.81
N ASN A 340 17.96 20.17 -10.18
CA ASN A 340 17.18 21.30 -9.67
C ASN A 340 17.67 21.81 -8.29
N LEU A 341 18.71 21.17 -7.75
CA LEU A 341 19.41 21.51 -6.49
C LEU A 341 18.48 21.54 -5.26
N SER A 342 17.36 20.80 -5.28
CA SER A 342 16.35 20.88 -4.22
C SER A 342 15.46 19.67 -3.99
N ILE A 343 15.03 18.95 -5.03
CA ILE A 343 13.95 17.97 -4.94
C ILE A 343 14.12 16.84 -5.96
N ASP A 344 14.10 15.59 -5.50
CA ASP A 344 13.83 14.45 -6.35
C ASP A 344 12.32 14.26 -6.48
N ALA A 345 11.79 14.25 -7.70
CA ALA A 345 10.36 14.11 -7.98
C ALA A 345 10.14 13.35 -9.31
N LYS A 346 10.42 12.04 -9.28
CA LYS A 346 10.59 11.22 -10.50
C LYS A 346 9.98 9.83 -10.39
N GLU A 347 9.60 9.27 -11.53
CA GLU A 347 9.09 7.90 -11.67
C GLU A 347 10.08 6.98 -12.39
N PHE A 348 9.94 5.67 -12.18
CA PHE A 348 10.87 4.68 -12.74
C PHE A 348 10.26 3.28 -12.81
N ASP A 349 10.70 2.52 -13.81
CA ASP A 349 10.45 1.08 -13.89
C ASP A 349 11.17 0.37 -12.74
N VAL A 350 10.45 -0.53 -12.05
CA VAL A 350 11.03 -1.45 -11.05
C VAL A 350 11.70 -2.61 -11.78
N SER A 351 12.71 -2.27 -12.58
CA SER A 351 13.68 -3.20 -13.13
C SER A 351 14.96 -3.09 -12.30
N GLY A 352 15.35 -4.18 -11.65
CA GLY A 352 16.56 -4.17 -10.85
C GLY A 352 17.81 -4.08 -11.74
N SER A 353 18.90 -3.51 -11.21
CA SER A 353 20.12 -3.26 -11.99
C SER A 353 20.67 -4.49 -12.74
N GLY A 354 20.78 -4.40 -14.07
CA GLY A 354 21.67 -5.23 -14.90
C GLY A 354 21.01 -5.99 -16.07
N SER A 355 21.63 -5.94 -17.25
CA SER A 355 21.22 -6.68 -18.47
C SER A 355 21.52 -8.18 -18.45
N THR A 356 22.04 -8.70 -17.34
CA THR A 356 22.45 -10.10 -17.16
C THR A 356 21.97 -10.62 -15.80
N ARG A 357 20.66 -10.81 -15.63
CA ARG A 357 20.08 -11.44 -14.43
C ARG A 357 19.70 -12.89 -14.68
N ALA A 358 19.94 -13.73 -13.67
CA ALA A 358 19.41 -15.08 -13.65
C ALA A 358 17.90 -15.04 -13.40
N VAL A 359 17.19 -16.09 -13.84
CA VAL A 359 15.77 -16.27 -13.52
C VAL A 359 15.64 -16.40 -12.01
N GLY A 360 14.94 -15.44 -11.37
CA GLY A 360 14.75 -15.37 -9.91
C GLY A 360 15.17 -14.04 -9.26
N ASP A 361 16.02 -13.23 -9.91
CA ASP A 361 16.47 -11.93 -9.39
C ASP A 361 15.48 -10.78 -9.72
N GLU A 362 14.17 -10.94 -9.63
CA GLU A 362 13.22 -9.82 -9.83
C GLU A 362 13.05 -9.03 -8.51
N PRO A 363 12.97 -7.67 -8.50
CA PRO A 363 12.74 -6.91 -7.26
C PRO A 363 11.37 -7.17 -6.62
N ILE A 364 10.37 -7.58 -7.40
CA ILE A 364 9.05 -8.02 -6.95
C ILE A 364 8.68 -9.31 -7.71
N PRO A 365 9.13 -10.49 -7.24
CA PRO A 365 8.89 -11.76 -7.93
C PRO A 365 7.41 -12.06 -8.19
N VAL A 366 7.10 -12.68 -9.32
CA VAL A 366 5.78 -13.22 -9.64
C VAL A 366 5.23 -14.09 -8.48
N GLY A 367 3.95 -13.89 -8.14
CA GLY A 367 3.29 -14.51 -6.98
C GLY A 367 3.46 -13.77 -5.65
N SER A 368 4.30 -12.72 -5.58
CA SER A 368 4.44 -11.90 -4.37
C SER A 368 3.15 -11.16 -4.03
N THR A 369 2.83 -11.11 -2.73
CA THR A 369 1.72 -10.34 -2.15
C THR A 369 2.14 -9.07 -1.42
N SER A 370 3.45 -8.88 -1.23
CA SER A 370 4.07 -7.71 -0.62
C SER A 370 5.49 -7.48 -1.13
N THR A 371 6.00 -6.27 -0.93
CA THR A 371 7.42 -5.90 -1.14
C THR A 371 7.83 -4.80 -0.15
N THR A 372 9.11 -4.43 -0.15
CA THR A 372 9.62 -3.28 0.60
C THR A 372 10.15 -2.21 -0.35
N LEU A 373 9.90 -0.95 -0.02
CA LEU A 373 10.56 0.22 -0.58
C LEU A 373 11.54 0.71 0.50
N ASP A 374 12.84 0.58 0.23
CA ASP A 374 13.91 0.89 1.17
C ASP A 374 14.75 2.07 0.67
N PHE A 375 15.12 3.00 1.55
CA PHE A 375 16.02 4.10 1.21
C PHE A 375 17.10 4.34 2.27
N SER A 376 18.29 4.76 1.84
CA SER A 376 19.45 4.97 2.72
C SER A 376 20.53 5.84 2.07
N THR A 377 21.34 6.50 2.90
CA THR A 377 22.54 7.24 2.48
C THR A 377 23.76 6.85 3.31
N LYS A 378 24.94 7.22 2.81
CA LYS A 378 26.23 7.17 3.53
C LYS A 378 26.99 8.50 3.52
N GLY A 379 26.50 9.50 2.79
CA GLY A 379 27.16 10.80 2.60
C GLY A 379 26.29 12.00 2.95
N ASP A 380 24.98 11.85 2.89
CA ASP A 380 24.04 12.98 2.79
C ASP A 380 23.03 13.03 3.97
N THR A 381 22.09 13.97 3.89
CA THR A 381 20.89 14.11 4.70
C THR A 381 19.75 14.62 3.81
N TYR A 382 18.72 13.81 3.60
CA TYR A 382 17.57 14.15 2.75
C TYR A 382 16.24 13.71 3.38
N VAL A 383 15.13 14.23 2.85
CA VAL A 383 13.78 14.03 3.42
C VAL A 383 12.80 13.45 2.39
N PRO A 384 12.59 12.13 2.34
CA PRO A 384 11.53 11.54 1.54
C PRO A 384 10.16 11.84 2.14
N SER A 385 9.23 12.25 1.29
CA SER A 385 7.86 12.64 1.67
C SER A 385 6.76 11.88 0.92
N ALA A 386 7.05 11.36 -0.28
CA ALA A 386 6.08 10.60 -1.07
C ALA A 386 6.70 9.35 -1.69
N LEU A 387 5.89 8.29 -1.82
CA LEU A 387 6.21 7.07 -2.54
C LEU A 387 4.98 6.59 -3.30
N ALA A 388 5.16 6.11 -4.53
CA ALA A 388 4.12 5.36 -5.24
C ALA A 388 4.65 4.00 -5.71
N LEU A 389 3.75 3.02 -5.83
CA LEU A 389 4.02 1.71 -6.41
C LEU A 389 2.82 1.26 -7.24
N SER A 390 3.07 0.76 -8.45
CA SER A 390 2.10 0.24 -9.41
C SER A 390 2.52 -1.16 -9.80
N VAL A 391 1.69 -2.16 -9.49
CA VAL A 391 2.01 -3.59 -9.67
C VAL A 391 0.97 -4.25 -10.57
N PRO A 392 1.35 -4.84 -11.72
CA PRO A 392 0.45 -5.67 -12.52
C PRO A 392 -0.10 -6.86 -11.72
N VAL A 393 -1.42 -7.04 -11.78
CA VAL A 393 -2.17 -8.05 -11.04
C VAL A 393 -3.16 -8.82 -11.94
N PRO A 394 -3.41 -10.12 -11.71
CA PRO A 394 -4.44 -10.88 -12.42
C PRO A 394 -5.74 -10.98 -11.59
N ASP A 395 -6.86 -11.17 -12.28
CA ASP A 395 -8.18 -11.47 -11.71
C ASP A 395 -8.61 -12.91 -12.11
N LEU A 396 -9.26 -13.64 -11.21
CA LEU A 396 -9.73 -15.02 -11.41
C LEU A 396 -11.24 -15.17 -11.15
N GLU A 397 -11.99 -15.61 -12.14
CA GLU A 397 -13.43 -15.87 -12.06
C GLU A 397 -13.65 -17.39 -11.87
N ILE A 398 -14.23 -17.79 -10.74
CA ILE A 398 -14.54 -19.19 -10.41
C ILE A 398 -16.05 -19.40 -10.49
N THR A 399 -16.46 -20.48 -11.13
CA THR A 399 -17.86 -20.94 -11.19
C THR A 399 -17.97 -22.43 -10.88
N LYS A 400 -19.02 -22.83 -10.16
CA LYS A 400 -19.33 -24.21 -9.80
C LYS A 400 -20.68 -24.63 -10.36
N THR A 401 -20.74 -25.81 -10.95
CA THR A 401 -21.99 -26.42 -11.44
C THR A 401 -22.06 -27.90 -11.08
N ALA A 402 -23.26 -28.47 -11.12
CA ALA A 402 -23.50 -29.90 -10.88
C ALA A 402 -24.52 -30.44 -11.90
N SER A 403 -24.36 -31.70 -12.30
CA SER A 403 -25.25 -32.38 -13.25
C SER A 403 -25.45 -33.85 -12.88
N PRO A 404 -26.71 -34.35 -12.83
CA PRO A 404 -27.95 -33.58 -12.95
C PRO A 404 -28.19 -32.72 -11.69
N ALA A 405 -28.93 -31.62 -11.84
CA ALA A 405 -29.26 -30.72 -10.72
C ALA A 405 -30.38 -31.25 -9.79
N LYS A 406 -31.02 -32.35 -10.22
CA LYS A 406 -31.98 -33.13 -9.45
C LYS A 406 -31.63 -34.60 -9.61
N VAL A 407 -31.68 -35.35 -8.52
CA VAL A 407 -31.12 -36.71 -8.42
C VAL A 407 -32.03 -37.61 -7.59
N GLU A 408 -32.03 -38.90 -7.88
CA GLU A 408 -32.67 -39.94 -7.07
C GLU A 408 -31.62 -40.68 -6.20
N PRO A 409 -32.00 -41.46 -5.17
CA PRO A 409 -31.06 -42.27 -4.42
C PRO A 409 -30.30 -43.25 -5.33
N GLY A 410 -28.98 -43.35 -5.18
CA GLY A 410 -28.11 -44.17 -6.04
C GLY A 410 -27.58 -43.49 -7.31
N ASP A 411 -28.11 -42.32 -7.70
CA ASP A 411 -27.62 -41.57 -8.86
C ASP A 411 -26.16 -41.13 -8.70
N THR A 412 -25.50 -40.86 -9.81
CA THR A 412 -24.17 -40.21 -9.82
C THR A 412 -24.31 -38.74 -10.21
N VAL A 413 -23.74 -37.86 -9.39
CA VAL A 413 -23.72 -36.40 -9.61
C VAL A 413 -22.32 -35.99 -10.00
N THR A 414 -22.17 -35.44 -11.20
CA THR A 414 -20.90 -34.85 -11.66
C THR A 414 -20.87 -33.37 -11.27
N TYR A 415 -19.84 -32.96 -10.53
CA TYR A 415 -19.52 -31.56 -10.28
C TYR A 415 -18.51 -31.06 -11.32
N THR A 416 -18.56 -29.77 -11.58
CA THR A 416 -17.59 -29.08 -12.43
C THR A 416 -17.28 -27.72 -11.83
N VAL A 417 -16.00 -27.48 -11.53
CA VAL A 417 -15.47 -26.16 -11.14
C VAL A 417 -14.68 -25.61 -12.31
N LYS A 418 -14.94 -24.37 -12.70
CA LYS A 418 -14.18 -23.65 -13.73
C LYS A 418 -13.55 -22.42 -13.13
N ALA A 419 -12.22 -22.40 -13.07
CA ALA A 419 -11.42 -21.25 -12.68
C ALA A 419 -10.84 -20.60 -13.94
N LYS A 420 -11.41 -19.48 -14.35
CA LYS A 420 -11.05 -18.73 -15.54
C LYS A 420 -10.20 -17.52 -15.18
N ASN A 421 -9.02 -17.44 -15.74
CA ASN A 421 -8.23 -16.22 -15.68
C ASN A 421 -8.83 -15.21 -16.66
N VAL A 422 -9.45 -14.14 -16.15
CA VAL A 422 -10.08 -13.09 -16.99
C VAL A 422 -9.08 -12.02 -17.46
N SER A 423 -7.80 -12.21 -17.15
CA SER A 423 -6.71 -11.28 -17.42
C SER A 423 -5.95 -11.63 -18.70
N ARG A 424 -5.20 -10.65 -19.23
CA ARG A 424 -4.29 -10.83 -20.36
C ARG A 424 -2.87 -11.27 -19.96
N LEU A 425 -2.61 -11.33 -18.65
CA LEU A 425 -1.41 -11.89 -18.05
C LEU A 425 -1.75 -13.21 -17.34
N PRO A 426 -0.80 -14.15 -17.16
CA PRO A 426 -1.05 -15.40 -16.45
C PRO A 426 -1.52 -15.18 -15.01
N TYR A 427 -2.34 -16.08 -14.48
CA TYR A 427 -2.58 -16.17 -13.04
C TYR A 427 -1.62 -17.23 -12.49
N PRO A 428 -0.51 -16.84 -11.80
CA PRO A 428 0.42 -17.80 -11.23
C PRO A 428 -0.23 -18.50 -10.02
N ASN A 429 0.13 -19.77 -9.78
CA ASN A 429 -0.14 -20.50 -8.54
C ASN A 429 -1.57 -20.32 -8.00
N ALA A 430 -2.58 -20.46 -8.87
CA ALA A 430 -3.98 -20.41 -8.49
C ALA A 430 -4.32 -21.57 -7.56
N LYS A 431 -5.08 -21.28 -6.49
CA LYS A 431 -5.44 -22.22 -5.44
C LYS A 431 -6.88 -22.03 -5.00
N PHE A 432 -7.60 -23.14 -4.94
CA PHE A 432 -8.93 -23.21 -4.35
C PHE A 432 -9.20 -24.59 -3.79
N THR A 433 -10.15 -24.66 -2.87
CA THR A 433 -10.56 -25.83 -2.12
C THR A 433 -12.06 -26.02 -2.31
N ASP A 434 -12.45 -27.22 -2.70
CA ASP A 434 -13.84 -27.68 -2.80
C ASP A 434 -14.13 -28.51 -1.53
N ASP A 435 -15.03 -28.03 -0.66
CA ASP A 435 -15.29 -28.66 0.63
C ASP A 435 -16.53 -29.54 0.57
N LEU A 436 -16.31 -30.86 0.52
CA LEU A 436 -17.38 -31.85 0.40
C LEU A 436 -18.03 -32.21 1.75
N THR A 437 -17.74 -31.51 2.85
CA THR A 437 -18.27 -31.87 4.19
C THR A 437 -19.80 -31.94 4.23
N GLU A 438 -20.51 -31.00 3.60
CA GLU A 438 -21.98 -30.98 3.46
C GLU A 438 -22.48 -31.74 2.21
N ASN A 439 -21.63 -32.60 1.64
CA ASN A 439 -21.95 -33.46 0.51
C ASN A 439 -21.83 -34.94 0.87
N LEU A 440 -20.83 -35.29 1.68
CA LEU A 440 -20.47 -36.67 2.00
C LEU A 440 -21.27 -37.28 3.17
N ASP A 441 -22.16 -36.51 3.78
CA ASP A 441 -23.18 -37.05 4.69
C ASP A 441 -24.38 -37.66 3.93
N ASP A 442 -24.61 -37.25 2.68
CA ASP A 442 -25.66 -37.75 1.77
C ASP A 442 -25.14 -38.55 0.55
N ALA A 443 -23.85 -38.48 0.24
CA ALA A 443 -23.24 -39.16 -0.90
C ALA A 443 -21.85 -39.76 -0.57
N THR A 444 -21.36 -40.63 -1.46
CA THR A 444 -20.01 -41.20 -1.41
C THR A 444 -19.16 -40.65 -2.55
N TYR A 445 -17.95 -40.18 -2.27
CA TYR A 445 -17.03 -39.64 -3.28
C TYR A 445 -16.43 -40.75 -4.17
N ASN A 446 -16.47 -40.58 -5.49
CA ASN A 446 -16.01 -41.60 -6.45
C ASN A 446 -14.48 -41.64 -6.67
N ASN A 447 -13.70 -40.75 -6.03
CA ASN A 447 -12.23 -40.69 -6.14
C ASN A 447 -11.73 -40.50 -7.59
N ASP A 448 -12.45 -39.68 -8.35
CA ASP A 448 -12.32 -39.47 -9.79
C ASP A 448 -11.98 -38.01 -10.17
N ALA A 449 -11.42 -37.22 -9.25
CA ALA A 449 -11.09 -35.82 -9.54
C ALA A 449 -9.96 -35.70 -10.56
N GLU A 450 -10.23 -34.95 -11.62
CA GLU A 450 -9.27 -34.58 -12.65
C GLU A 450 -9.31 -33.07 -12.94
N ALA A 451 -8.22 -32.54 -13.50
CA ALA A 451 -8.09 -31.13 -13.86
C ALA A 451 -7.52 -30.98 -15.28
N SER A 452 -8.08 -30.05 -16.07
CA SER A 452 -7.60 -29.77 -17.43
C SER A 452 -6.27 -28.99 -17.46
N ILE A 453 -5.97 -28.25 -16.38
CA ILE A 453 -4.77 -27.43 -16.16
C ILE A 453 -4.45 -27.53 -14.66
N GLY A 454 -3.17 -27.57 -14.28
CA GLY A 454 -2.77 -27.68 -12.88
C GLY A 454 -2.88 -29.10 -12.32
N ASN A 455 -2.94 -29.21 -11.00
CA ASN A 455 -3.08 -30.46 -10.27
C ASN A 455 -4.28 -30.39 -9.33
N VAL A 456 -4.89 -31.54 -9.08
CA VAL A 456 -5.87 -31.74 -8.01
C VAL A 456 -5.43 -32.86 -7.08
N ASP A 457 -5.68 -32.68 -5.79
CA ASP A 457 -5.51 -33.70 -4.77
C ASP A 457 -6.77 -33.79 -3.91
N TYR A 458 -7.01 -34.97 -3.33
CA TYR A 458 -8.08 -35.18 -2.35
C TYR A 458 -7.46 -35.45 -0.99
N THR A 459 -7.74 -34.57 -0.04
CA THR A 459 -7.42 -34.73 1.37
C THR A 459 -8.74 -34.63 2.14
N GLU A 460 -9.32 -35.79 2.46
CA GLU A 460 -10.68 -35.92 3.02
C GLU A 460 -11.00 -34.88 4.11
N PRO A 461 -12.12 -34.13 4.00
CA PRO A 461 -13.20 -34.23 3.00
C PRO A 461 -13.04 -33.26 1.79
N LYS A 462 -11.83 -32.73 1.53
CA LYS A 462 -11.61 -31.61 0.60
C LYS A 462 -10.89 -32.01 -0.69
N ILE A 463 -11.34 -31.48 -1.83
CA ILE A 463 -10.58 -31.49 -3.09
C ILE A 463 -9.82 -30.16 -3.19
N ASN A 464 -8.50 -30.22 -3.26
CA ASN A 464 -7.65 -29.04 -3.39
C ASN A 464 -7.15 -28.92 -4.84
N PHE A 465 -7.07 -27.69 -5.34
CA PHE A 465 -6.50 -27.35 -6.64
C PHE A 465 -5.21 -26.55 -6.48
N THR A 466 -4.20 -26.80 -7.32
CA THR A 466 -3.06 -25.88 -7.49
C THR A 466 -2.53 -25.89 -8.93
N GLY A 467 -2.41 -24.71 -9.56
CA GLY A 467 -1.76 -24.58 -10.86
C GLY A 467 -1.64 -23.15 -11.40
N ASP A 468 -0.72 -22.94 -12.34
CA ASP A 468 -0.65 -21.71 -13.13
C ASP A 468 -1.74 -21.74 -14.21
N ILE A 469 -2.56 -20.69 -14.31
CA ILE A 469 -3.63 -20.57 -15.32
C ILE A 469 -3.21 -19.50 -16.34
N PRO A 470 -2.94 -19.85 -17.61
CA PRO A 470 -2.51 -18.89 -18.62
C PRO A 470 -3.52 -17.75 -18.86
N ALA A 471 -3.08 -16.68 -19.53
CA ALA A 471 -3.92 -15.54 -19.88
C ALA A 471 -5.18 -15.95 -20.66
N GLY A 472 -6.36 -15.54 -20.21
CA GLY A 472 -7.65 -15.86 -20.83
C GLY A 472 -8.13 -17.33 -20.69
N GLU A 473 -7.28 -18.24 -20.20
CA GLU A 473 -7.58 -19.67 -20.14
C GLU A 473 -8.42 -20.07 -18.93
N THR A 474 -8.99 -21.28 -18.98
CA THR A 474 -9.84 -21.84 -17.91
C THR A 474 -9.33 -23.20 -17.45
N ALA A 475 -8.92 -23.30 -16.19
CA ALA A 475 -8.75 -24.59 -15.52
C ALA A 475 -10.13 -25.14 -15.18
N THR A 476 -10.42 -26.36 -15.63
CA THR A 476 -11.67 -27.07 -15.32
C THR A 476 -11.34 -28.28 -14.46
N VAL A 477 -11.95 -28.37 -13.28
CA VAL A 477 -11.90 -29.53 -12.39
C VAL A 477 -13.23 -30.27 -12.48
N THR A 478 -13.18 -31.57 -12.70
CA THR A 478 -14.35 -32.46 -12.77
C THR A 478 -14.18 -33.64 -11.83
N TYR A 479 -15.26 -34.04 -11.17
CA TYR A 479 -15.33 -35.18 -10.26
C TYR A 479 -16.80 -35.57 -10.02
N SER A 480 -17.05 -36.70 -9.37
CA SER A 480 -18.41 -37.14 -9.06
C SER A 480 -18.58 -37.76 -7.67
N VAL A 481 -19.82 -37.75 -7.21
CA VAL A 481 -20.28 -38.48 -6.01
C VAL A 481 -21.45 -39.39 -6.40
N GLN A 482 -21.59 -40.51 -5.70
CA GLN A 482 -22.78 -41.36 -5.78
C GLN A 482 -23.69 -41.06 -4.59
N VAL A 483 -24.94 -40.68 -4.86
CA VAL A 483 -25.96 -40.44 -3.82
C VAL A 483 -26.22 -41.73 -3.06
N ASN A 484 -26.24 -41.68 -1.73
CA ASN A 484 -26.43 -42.87 -0.92
C ASN A 484 -27.87 -43.43 -1.10
N ASP A 485 -28.00 -44.75 -1.20
CA ASP A 485 -29.27 -45.47 -1.20
C ASP A 485 -29.29 -46.49 -0.03
N PRO A 486 -30.13 -46.27 1.01
CA PRO A 486 -31.01 -45.13 1.21
C PRO A 486 -30.26 -43.83 1.52
N VAL A 487 -30.89 -42.69 1.20
CA VAL A 487 -30.37 -41.35 1.49
C VAL A 487 -30.14 -41.19 3.00
N SER A 488 -28.96 -40.70 3.35
CA SER A 488 -28.51 -40.46 4.72
C SER A 488 -28.76 -39.00 5.12
N GLY A 489 -27.75 -38.32 5.68
CA GLY A 489 -27.64 -36.87 5.86
C GLY A 489 -28.90 -36.09 6.19
N ASP A 490 -29.01 -34.91 5.56
CA ASP A 490 -30.17 -34.01 5.67
C ASP A 490 -30.99 -33.90 4.37
N GLY A 491 -30.54 -34.58 3.31
CA GLY A 491 -31.15 -34.66 1.99
C GLY A 491 -30.67 -33.58 1.00
N LYS A 492 -29.55 -32.90 1.27
CA LYS A 492 -29.02 -31.82 0.43
C LYS A 492 -27.55 -32.04 0.09
N LEU A 493 -27.24 -32.05 -1.20
CA LEU A 493 -25.89 -32.15 -1.70
C LEU A 493 -25.23 -30.77 -1.79
N THR A 494 -25.22 -30.03 -0.67
CA THR A 494 -24.61 -28.69 -0.63
C THR A 494 -23.11 -28.81 -0.89
N ASN A 495 -22.57 -27.90 -1.70
CA ASN A 495 -21.15 -27.93 -2.02
C ASN A 495 -20.64 -26.55 -2.44
N SER A 496 -19.46 -26.16 -1.97
CA SER A 496 -18.89 -24.84 -2.18
C SER A 496 -17.38 -24.85 -2.37
N VAL A 497 -16.92 -24.00 -3.29
CA VAL A 497 -15.51 -23.70 -3.50
C VAL A 497 -15.13 -22.43 -2.76
N THR A 498 -14.05 -22.50 -1.97
CA THR A 498 -13.36 -21.35 -1.38
C THR A 498 -11.96 -21.25 -1.96
N ALA A 499 -11.55 -20.05 -2.36
CA ALA A 499 -10.26 -19.78 -2.97
C ALA A 499 -9.32 -19.04 -2.01
N ASP A 500 -8.17 -19.65 -1.73
CA ASP A 500 -7.04 -19.01 -1.03
C ASP A 500 -6.34 -17.98 -1.95
N SER A 501 -6.59 -18.08 -3.25
CA SER A 501 -6.14 -17.18 -4.29
C SER A 501 -6.70 -15.76 -4.11
N PRO A 502 -5.85 -14.71 -4.08
CA PRO A 502 -6.32 -13.33 -4.12
C PRO A 502 -7.07 -12.98 -5.42
N ARG A 503 -7.84 -11.89 -5.39
CA ARG A 503 -8.48 -11.31 -6.58
C ARG A 503 -9.43 -12.26 -7.31
N THR A 504 -10.33 -12.89 -6.56
CA THR A 504 -11.33 -13.82 -7.08
C THR A 504 -12.70 -13.60 -6.42
N ASN A 505 -13.76 -13.99 -7.12
CA ASN A 505 -15.13 -13.93 -6.63
C ASN A 505 -15.43 -14.98 -5.53
N CYS A 506 -14.63 -16.05 -5.43
CA CYS A 506 -14.80 -17.11 -4.43
C CYS A 506 -13.80 -17.06 -3.27
N ALA A 507 -13.32 -15.87 -2.90
CA ALA A 507 -12.47 -15.69 -1.72
C ALA A 507 -13.18 -16.12 -0.41
N GLU A 508 -12.42 -16.36 0.65
CA GLU A 508 -12.97 -16.71 1.97
C GLU A 508 -14.06 -15.73 2.43
N GLY A 509 -15.20 -16.27 2.85
CA GLY A 509 -16.37 -15.47 3.26
C GLY A 509 -17.20 -14.88 2.12
N SER A 510 -16.91 -15.19 0.85
CA SER A 510 -17.73 -14.75 -0.28
C SER A 510 -19.17 -15.28 -0.21
N THR A 511 -20.11 -14.44 -0.64
CA THR A 511 -21.53 -14.80 -0.82
C THR A 511 -21.93 -14.88 -2.29
N ASP A 512 -20.98 -14.96 -3.22
CA ASP A 512 -21.28 -15.14 -4.64
C ASP A 512 -21.87 -16.53 -4.89
N ALA A 513 -23.10 -16.56 -5.42
CA ALA A 513 -23.83 -17.78 -5.74
C ALA A 513 -23.13 -18.64 -6.81
N LEU A 514 -22.17 -18.09 -7.57
CA LEU A 514 -21.35 -18.86 -8.53
C LEU A 514 -20.36 -19.80 -7.84
N CYS A 515 -20.04 -19.59 -6.56
CA CYS A 515 -19.07 -20.37 -5.80
C CYS A 515 -19.65 -21.66 -5.21
N GLY A 516 -20.99 -21.78 -5.13
CA GLY A 516 -21.67 -22.89 -4.49
C GLY A 516 -22.83 -23.45 -5.31
N ILE A 517 -23.21 -24.69 -5.05
CA ILE A 517 -24.36 -25.35 -5.65
C ILE A 517 -24.94 -26.37 -4.67
N ALA A 518 -26.24 -26.64 -4.75
CA ALA A 518 -26.91 -27.69 -3.97
C ALA A 518 -27.93 -28.43 -4.85
N PRO A 519 -27.53 -29.55 -5.50
CA PRO A 519 -28.45 -30.45 -6.17
C PRO A 519 -29.50 -30.99 -5.20
N VAL A 520 -30.73 -31.15 -5.71
CA VAL A 520 -31.88 -31.58 -4.90
C VAL A 520 -32.11 -33.08 -5.06
N ILE A 521 -32.11 -33.81 -3.94
CA ILE A 521 -32.50 -35.22 -3.94
C ILE A 521 -34.03 -35.32 -3.98
N GLU A 522 -34.59 -35.80 -5.10
CA GLU A 522 -36.02 -36.08 -5.22
C GLU A 522 -36.33 -37.39 -4.49
N ARG A 523 -36.92 -37.27 -3.28
CA ARG A 523 -37.47 -38.41 -2.56
C ARG A 523 -38.80 -38.79 -3.18
N GLU A 524 -38.94 -40.05 -3.62
CA GLU A 524 -40.21 -40.58 -4.12
C GLU A 524 -41.31 -40.35 -3.06
N ALA A 525 -42.36 -39.62 -3.44
CA ALA A 525 -43.45 -39.34 -2.52
C ALA A 525 -44.11 -40.67 -2.12
N PRO A 526 -44.41 -40.91 -0.82
CA PRO A 526 -44.95 -42.19 -0.39
C PRO A 526 -46.24 -42.48 -1.15
N SER A 527 -46.21 -43.54 -1.95
CA SER A 527 -47.32 -43.95 -2.81
C SER A 527 -48.60 -44.03 -1.97
N PRO A 528 -49.70 -43.39 -2.38
CA PRO A 528 -50.91 -43.32 -1.57
C PRO A 528 -51.38 -44.74 -1.25
N THR A 529 -51.36 -45.09 0.04
CA THR A 529 -51.75 -46.42 0.50
C THR A 529 -53.13 -46.75 -0.07
N PRO A 530 -53.29 -47.88 -0.79
CA PRO A 530 -54.57 -48.20 -1.41
C PRO A 530 -55.65 -48.33 -0.34
N THR A 531 -56.56 -47.36 -0.29
CA THR A 531 -57.62 -47.29 0.70
C THR A 531 -58.50 -48.53 0.59
N SER A 532 -58.50 -49.37 1.62
CA SER A 532 -59.35 -50.55 1.70
C SER A 532 -60.83 -50.15 1.49
N PRO A 533 -61.63 -50.90 0.72
CA PRO A 533 -62.99 -50.50 0.41
C PRO A 533 -63.85 -50.44 1.67
N SER A 534 -64.42 -49.26 1.94
CA SER A 534 -65.37 -49.04 3.04
C SER A 534 -66.65 -49.86 2.82
N PRO A 535 -67.22 -50.48 3.85
CA PRO A 535 -68.42 -51.31 3.70
C PRO A 535 -69.67 -50.48 3.36
N THR A 536 -70.52 -51.05 2.50
CA THR A 536 -71.79 -50.50 2.04
C THR A 536 -72.77 -50.21 3.19
N PRO A 537 -73.36 -48.99 3.28
CA PRO A 537 -74.44 -48.71 4.22
C PRO A 537 -75.78 -49.29 3.75
N THR A 538 -76.57 -49.81 4.70
CA THR A 538 -77.94 -50.32 4.47
C THR A 538 -78.98 -49.20 4.73
N PRO A 539 -80.15 -49.17 4.05
CA PRO A 539 -81.00 -47.96 4.00
C PRO A 539 -81.98 -47.77 5.17
N GLY A 540 -82.30 -46.50 5.46
CA GLY A 540 -83.41 -46.02 6.30
C GLY A 540 -82.97 -44.97 7.34
N GLU A 541 -83.70 -43.89 7.64
CA GLU A 541 -84.97 -43.37 7.07
C GLU A 541 -85.20 -41.89 7.48
N GLN A 542 -85.93 -41.13 6.64
CA GLN A 542 -86.63 -39.84 6.87
C GLN A 542 -85.87 -38.50 7.06
N THR A 543 -86.22 -37.56 6.15
CA THR A 543 -86.04 -36.10 6.17
C THR A 543 -87.11 -35.39 7.05
N PRO A 544 -86.99 -34.08 7.37
CA PRO A 544 -87.56 -33.06 6.47
C PRO A 544 -86.74 -31.76 6.28
N GLU A 545 -87.13 -31.02 5.25
CA GLU A 545 -86.55 -29.80 4.67
C GLU A 545 -86.90 -28.50 5.47
N PRO A 546 -86.31 -27.32 5.16
CA PRO A 546 -86.90 -26.46 4.11
C PRO A 546 -85.95 -25.57 3.26
N SER A 547 -86.31 -25.39 1.99
CA SER A 547 -85.92 -24.30 1.05
C SER A 547 -86.57 -22.93 1.40
N PRO A 548 -86.38 -21.79 0.65
CA PRO A 548 -85.65 -21.58 -0.61
C PRO A 548 -84.72 -20.32 -0.73
N THR A 549 -84.03 -20.26 -1.87
CA THR A 549 -83.22 -19.14 -2.44
C THR A 549 -84.05 -17.89 -2.81
N PRO A 550 -83.43 -16.74 -3.16
CA PRO A 550 -83.22 -16.45 -4.59
C PRO A 550 -81.91 -15.70 -4.96
N SER A 551 -81.66 -15.64 -6.27
CA SER A 551 -80.46 -15.11 -6.94
C SER A 551 -80.68 -13.71 -7.56
N THR A 552 -79.62 -12.90 -7.64
CA THR A 552 -79.32 -11.81 -8.62
C THR A 552 -77.85 -11.38 -8.40
N GLY A 553 -77.09 -10.79 -9.34
CA GLY A 553 -77.32 -10.50 -10.76
C GLY A 553 -76.62 -9.20 -11.22
N SER A 554 -75.69 -9.31 -12.19
CA SER A 554 -75.19 -8.25 -13.09
C SER A 554 -74.10 -7.21 -12.68
N GLN A 555 -73.16 -7.06 -13.63
CA GLN A 555 -72.57 -5.83 -14.20
C GLN A 555 -71.21 -5.23 -13.71
N SER A 556 -70.44 -4.86 -14.74
CA SER A 556 -69.19 -4.06 -14.75
C SER A 556 -69.53 -2.57 -14.86
N PRO A 557 -68.62 -1.64 -14.48
CA PRO A 557 -68.03 -0.81 -15.56
C PRO A 557 -66.55 -0.43 -15.36
N GLN A 558 -65.95 0.09 -16.45
CA GLN A 558 -64.56 0.53 -16.56
C GLN A 558 -64.49 2.06 -16.83
N ALA A 559 -63.68 2.82 -16.08
CA ALA A 559 -63.23 4.17 -16.46
C ALA A 559 -61.99 4.67 -15.66
N ARG A 560 -61.13 5.46 -16.32
CA ARG A 560 -59.92 6.18 -15.85
C ARG A 560 -60.29 7.66 -15.53
N PRO A 561 -59.37 8.61 -15.17
CA PRO A 561 -57.98 8.55 -14.69
C PRO A 561 -57.67 9.48 -13.46
N THR A 562 -56.42 9.49 -12.97
CA THR A 562 -55.85 10.54 -12.08
C THR A 562 -54.47 11.04 -12.55
N PRO A 563 -54.03 12.28 -12.21
CA PRO A 563 -52.80 12.91 -12.72
C PRO A 563 -51.57 12.76 -11.79
N PRO A 564 -50.36 13.12 -12.25
CA PRO A 564 -49.10 12.93 -11.53
C PRO A 564 -48.69 14.13 -10.66
N ASN A 565 -47.72 13.92 -9.75
CA ASN A 565 -46.97 14.97 -9.06
C ASN A 565 -45.47 14.56 -8.92
N PRO A 566 -44.55 15.51 -8.62
CA PRO A 566 -43.21 15.54 -9.23
C PRO A 566 -42.07 15.02 -8.34
N PRO A 567 -40.84 14.86 -8.90
CA PRO A 567 -39.68 14.40 -8.14
C PRO A 567 -38.94 15.54 -7.42
N ASN A 568 -38.55 15.26 -6.18
CA ASN A 568 -37.38 15.77 -5.47
C ASN A 568 -36.83 14.53 -4.73
N GLY A 569 -35.53 14.31 -4.56
CA GLY A 569 -34.39 15.23 -4.57
C GLY A 569 -33.54 14.79 -3.38
N GLY A 570 -32.35 14.26 -3.62
CA GLY A 570 -31.52 13.73 -2.54
C GLY A 570 -30.68 14.82 -1.88
N GLU A 571 -30.37 14.65 -0.60
CA GLU A 571 -29.02 14.91 -0.06
C GLU A 571 -28.83 14.30 1.36
N MET A 572 -27.66 13.68 1.52
CA MET A 572 -26.78 13.61 2.70
C MET A 572 -27.24 13.08 4.09
N ALA A 573 -26.52 12.01 4.47
CA ALA A 573 -25.80 11.80 5.74
C ALA A 573 -26.50 11.93 7.11
N GLU A 574 -26.40 10.85 7.91
CA GLU A 574 -26.08 10.96 9.33
C GLU A 574 -25.16 9.81 9.79
N THR A 575 -24.20 10.11 10.66
CA THR A 575 -23.18 9.19 11.17
C THR A 575 -23.66 8.46 12.43
N GLY A 576 -23.66 7.13 12.40
CA GLY A 576 -23.97 6.28 13.56
C GLY A 576 -22.73 5.58 14.10
N SER A 577 -22.02 6.20 15.03
CA SER A 577 -21.02 5.51 15.86
C SER A 577 -21.70 4.60 16.85
N ASP A 578 -21.32 3.33 16.93
CA ASP A 578 -21.67 2.48 18.08
C ASP A 578 -20.43 1.88 18.72
N SER A 579 -20.39 1.95 20.04
CA SER A 579 -19.20 1.67 20.84
C SER A 579 -19.57 0.85 22.06
N LEU A 580 -19.14 -0.42 22.08
CA LEU A 580 -19.24 -1.28 23.26
C LEU A 580 -17.93 -2.03 23.50
N LEU A 581 -17.22 -1.58 24.53
CA LEU A 581 -16.16 -2.33 25.20
C LEU A 581 -16.72 -3.64 25.79
N PRO A 582 -15.84 -4.62 26.04
CA PRO A 582 -15.64 -4.93 27.46
C PRO A 582 -14.17 -4.88 27.89
N LEU A 583 -13.98 -4.54 29.17
CA LEU A 583 -12.69 -4.50 29.85
C LEU A 583 -12.01 -5.87 29.83
N TYR A 584 -10.71 -5.89 29.52
CA TYR A 584 -9.79 -6.86 30.11
C TYR A 584 -8.85 -6.14 31.07
N GLY A 585 -8.87 -6.58 32.34
CA GLY A 585 -8.15 -5.93 33.42
C GLY A 585 -6.64 -6.15 33.38
N GLY A 586 -5.88 -5.15 33.78
CA GLY A 586 -4.43 -5.28 33.95
C GLY A 586 -4.08 -6.09 35.21
N LEU A 587 -3.12 -7.02 35.09
CA LEU A 587 -2.40 -7.57 36.23
C LEU A 587 -0.98 -8.01 35.85
N ALA A 588 -0.08 -7.04 35.64
CA ALA A 588 1.36 -7.27 35.57
C ALA A 588 2.14 -6.04 36.03
N VAL A 589 3.41 -6.23 36.43
CA VAL A 589 4.35 -5.21 36.93
C VAL A 589 4.06 -4.70 38.35
N THR A 590 4.48 -5.48 39.35
CA THR A 590 4.81 -4.96 40.69
C THR A 590 6.00 -5.72 41.30
N LEU A 591 7.13 -5.75 40.57
CA LEU A 591 8.36 -6.43 41.02
C LEU A 591 9.65 -5.76 40.51
N CYS A 592 9.79 -4.47 40.83
CA CYS A 592 11.05 -3.70 40.86
C CYS A 592 10.88 -2.62 41.96
N GLY A 593 11.11 -2.95 43.23
CA GLY A 593 12.47 -2.96 43.76
C GLY A 593 12.89 -1.52 44.09
N LEU A 594 12.55 -0.94 45.24
CA LEU A 594 13.05 -1.32 46.58
C LEU A 594 14.59 -1.50 46.70
N GLY A 595 15.35 -1.32 45.61
CA GLY A 595 16.82 -1.35 45.58
C GLY A 595 17.49 0.03 45.55
N ALA A 596 16.79 1.08 45.12
CA ALA A 596 17.37 2.43 44.99
C ALA A 596 17.65 3.13 46.35
N LEU A 597 16.97 2.74 47.42
CA LEU A 597 17.10 3.38 48.75
C LEU A 597 18.32 2.92 49.57
N ILE A 598 19.07 1.91 49.13
CA ILE A 598 20.24 1.39 49.86
C ILE A 598 21.56 2.06 49.40
N VAL A 599 21.59 2.66 48.21
CA VAL A 599 22.80 3.34 47.67
C VAL A 599 23.02 4.74 48.28
N ALA A 600 21.98 5.38 48.82
CA ALA A 600 22.05 6.73 49.39
C ALA A 600 22.69 6.80 50.79
N ALA A 601 22.74 5.69 51.54
CA ALA A 601 23.15 5.70 52.96
C ALA A 601 24.67 5.49 53.22
N VAL A 602 25.47 5.23 52.19
CA VAL A 602 26.91 4.86 52.34
C VAL A 602 27.87 5.98 51.90
N ARG A 603 27.36 7.09 51.34
CA ARG A 603 28.18 8.26 50.90
C ARG A 603 28.24 9.44 51.88
N SER A 604 27.72 9.30 53.10
CA SER A 604 27.71 10.37 54.13
C SER A 604 28.70 10.12 55.29
N ARG A 605 29.81 9.41 55.04
CA ARG A 605 30.95 9.29 55.98
C ARG A 605 32.31 9.21 55.27
N LYS A 606 32.69 10.31 54.63
CA LYS A 606 34.07 10.79 54.52
C LYS A 606 34.04 12.20 53.91
N ASP A 607 34.76 13.10 54.58
CA ASP A 607 34.88 14.54 54.36
C ASP A 607 33.58 15.35 54.61
#